data_AF-A0A966FMQ1-F1
#
_entry.id   AF-A0A966FMQ1-F1
#
_cell.length_a   1.000
_cell.length_b   1.000
_cell.length_c   1.000
_cell.angle_alpha   90.00
_cell.angle_beta   90.00
_cell.angle_gamma   90.00
#
_symmetry.space_group_name_H-M   'P 1'
#
loop_
_entity.id
_entity.type
_entity.pdbx_description
1 polymer ?
#
loop_
_entity_poly.entity_id
_entity_poly.type
_entity_poly.pdbx_seq_one_letter_code
_entity_poly.pdbx_strand_id
1 'polypeptide(L)'
;MYPVLITIGNFTIRTYGVIVAIATITGIFVALHYAKTYEGIDEDSFLNCAIWTIIGGILGSRMFWILVSPGADYYFKNPQHILAVWEGGLSFEGAVIGGIITAVFAARHYKLSFFKLLDSATPAVSIGYGIGKFACFFNGCCHGIVVPEWWPHFFPFINVFTDPRSECELLNKALYPTQLLNALGGWITFFVLFYFIRKGKPRYHGHVFVMFSFVFS
;
A
#
# COMPACT_ATOMS: atom_id res chain seq x y z
N MET A 1 -8.85 -3.51 -19.44
CA MET A 1 -8.76 -3.63 -17.96
C MET A 1 -10.04 -3.13 -17.34
N TYR A 2 -10.39 -3.58 -16.14
CA TYR A 2 -11.65 -3.26 -15.47
C TYR A 2 -11.41 -2.30 -14.29
N PRO A 3 -11.37 -0.96 -14.50
CA PRO A 3 -11.19 0.01 -13.42
C PRO A 3 -12.43 0.11 -12.51
N VAL A 4 -13.61 -0.15 -13.08
CA VAL A 4 -14.89 -0.22 -12.37
C VAL A 4 -15.30 -1.68 -12.23
N LEU A 5 -15.58 -2.11 -11.00
CA LEU A 5 -15.99 -3.48 -10.71
C LEU A 5 -17.51 -3.63 -10.85
N ILE A 6 -18.27 -2.82 -10.11
CA ILE A 6 -19.74 -2.82 -10.11
C ILE A 6 -20.24 -1.39 -9.94
N THR A 7 -21.29 -1.03 -10.67
CA THR A 7 -22.05 0.21 -10.46
C THR A 7 -23.45 -0.15 -9.98
N ILE A 8 -23.85 0.36 -8.82
CA ILE A 8 -25.18 0.19 -8.24
C ILE A 8 -25.81 1.59 -8.14
N GLY A 9 -26.69 1.93 -9.10
CA GLY A 9 -27.25 3.28 -9.20
C GLY A 9 -26.16 4.34 -9.38
N ASN A 10 -26.10 5.31 -8.46
CA ASN A 10 -25.09 6.38 -8.46
C ASN A 10 -23.80 6.02 -7.70
N PHE A 11 -23.70 4.80 -7.17
CA PHE A 11 -22.55 4.35 -6.40
C PHE A 11 -21.67 3.42 -7.25
N THR A 12 -20.42 3.79 -7.44
CA THR A 12 -19.45 3.03 -8.23
C THR A 12 -18.39 2.41 -7.33
N ILE A 13 -18.32 1.09 -7.32
CA ILE A 13 -17.25 0.34 -6.66
C ILE A 13 -16.10 0.21 -7.65
N ARG A 14 -14.98 0.88 -7.36
CA ARG A 14 -13.75 0.77 -8.14
C ARG A 14 -12.95 -0.46 -7.73
N THR A 15 -12.36 -1.13 -8.71
CA THR A 15 -11.45 -2.27 -8.51
C THR A 15 -10.26 -1.87 -7.63
N TYR A 16 -9.81 -0.62 -7.74
CA TYR A 16 -8.74 -0.06 -6.91
C TYR A 16 -9.01 -0.23 -5.41
N GLY A 17 -10.17 0.24 -4.93
CA GLY A 17 -10.51 0.19 -3.51
C GLY A 17 -10.65 -1.23 -2.97
N VAL A 18 -11.20 -2.14 -3.78
CA VAL A 18 -11.33 -3.56 -3.42
C VAL A 18 -9.96 -4.21 -3.28
N ILE A 19 -9.04 -3.98 -4.22
CA ILE A 19 -7.69 -4.55 -4.14
C ILE A 19 -6.90 -3.96 -2.97
N VAL A 20 -7.02 -2.65 -2.71
CA VAL A 20 -6.42 -2.04 -1.53
C VAL A 20 -6.95 -2.68 -0.25
N ALA A 21 -8.25 -2.91 -0.14
CA ALA A 21 -8.83 -3.60 1.02
C ALA A 21 -8.28 -5.03 1.17
N ILE A 22 -8.17 -5.80 0.08
CA ILE A 22 -7.58 -7.14 0.08
C ILE A 22 -6.10 -7.08 0.51
N ALA A 23 -5.34 -6.12 0.00
CA ALA A 23 -3.94 -5.91 0.36
C ALA A 23 -3.78 -5.59 1.85
N THR A 24 -4.62 -4.70 2.39
CA THR A 24 -4.63 -4.36 3.82
C THR A 24 -4.99 -5.56 4.69
N ILE A 25 -6.07 -6.27 4.37
CA ILE A 25 -6.51 -7.46 5.10
C ILE A 25 -5.41 -8.53 5.10
N THR A 26 -4.83 -8.80 3.93
CA THR A 26 -3.73 -9.76 3.79
C THR A 26 -2.50 -9.32 4.58
N GLY A 27 -2.17 -8.02 4.53
CA GLY A 27 -1.11 -7.43 5.33
C GLY A 27 -1.33 -7.64 6.83
N ILE A 28 -2.54 -7.38 7.34
CA ILE A 28 -2.86 -7.59 8.76
C ILE A 28 -2.71 -9.06 9.15
N PHE A 29 -3.26 -10.00 8.37
CA PHE A 29 -3.14 -11.43 8.68
C PHE A 29 -1.70 -11.90 8.69
N VAL A 30 -0.90 -11.45 7.71
CA VAL A 30 0.53 -11.73 7.66
C VAL A 30 1.21 -11.12 8.88
N ALA A 31 1.03 -9.84 9.16
CA ALA A 31 1.70 -9.19 10.28
C ALA A 31 1.35 -9.83 11.63
N LEU A 32 0.08 -10.16 11.85
CA LEU A 32 -0.41 -10.85 13.04
C LEU A 32 0.21 -12.24 13.18
N HIS A 33 0.26 -13.01 12.10
CA HIS A 33 0.89 -14.32 12.10
C HIS A 33 2.36 -14.24 12.53
N TYR A 34 3.10 -13.26 12.02
CA TYR A 34 4.51 -13.09 12.38
C TYR A 34 4.69 -12.55 13.80
N ALA A 35 3.89 -11.58 14.20
CA ALA A 35 3.88 -11.00 15.53
C ALA A 35 3.67 -12.08 16.61
N LYS A 36 2.70 -12.97 16.40
CA LYS A 36 2.41 -14.09 17.29
C LYS A 36 3.50 -15.15 17.26
N THR A 37 3.89 -15.58 16.05
CA THR A 37 4.69 -16.81 15.85
C THR A 37 6.18 -16.59 16.12
N TYR A 38 6.71 -15.41 15.77
CA TYR A 38 8.15 -15.16 15.80
C TYR A 38 8.55 -14.12 16.85
N GLU A 39 7.68 -13.18 17.20
CA GLU A 39 8.02 -12.10 18.13
C GLU A 39 7.37 -12.23 19.52
N GLY A 40 6.40 -13.15 19.68
CA GLY A 40 5.68 -13.39 20.94
C GLY A 40 4.82 -12.20 21.35
N ILE A 41 4.29 -11.45 20.39
CA ILE A 41 3.38 -10.33 20.64
C ILE A 41 1.95 -10.87 20.82
N ASP A 42 1.24 -10.34 21.82
CA ASP A 42 -0.18 -10.60 22.05
C ASP A 42 -1.05 -10.11 20.88
N GLU A 43 -2.01 -10.95 20.46
CA GLU A 43 -2.84 -10.71 19.29
C GLU A 43 -3.73 -9.48 19.44
N ASP A 44 -4.38 -9.32 20.60
CA ASP A 44 -5.30 -8.22 20.86
C ASP A 44 -4.54 -6.89 20.85
N SER A 45 -3.40 -6.84 21.53
CA SER A 45 -2.52 -5.67 21.56
C SER A 45 -2.02 -5.31 20.16
N PHE A 46 -1.65 -6.31 19.36
CA PHE A 46 -1.22 -6.10 17.97
C PHE A 46 -2.35 -5.58 17.08
N LEU A 47 -3.52 -6.22 17.11
CA LEU A 47 -4.67 -5.83 16.30
C LEU A 47 -5.16 -4.42 16.66
N ASN A 48 -5.21 -4.10 17.95
CA ASN A 48 -5.53 -2.74 18.39
C ASN A 48 -4.50 -1.74 17.84
N CYS A 49 -3.20 -2.04 17.93
CA CYS A 49 -2.16 -1.20 17.35
C CYS A 49 -2.30 -1.05 15.83
N ALA A 50 -2.62 -2.13 15.11
CA ALA A 50 -2.81 -2.12 13.65
C ALA A 50 -4.04 -1.27 13.25
N ILE A 51 -5.16 -1.39 13.96
CA ILE A 51 -6.37 -0.59 13.71
C ILE A 51 -6.08 0.89 13.89
N TRP A 52 -5.44 1.28 15.00
CA TRP A 52 -5.03 2.67 15.21
C TRP A 52 -4.08 3.15 14.12
N THR A 53 -3.13 2.33 13.71
CA THR A 53 -2.19 2.66 12.62
C THR A 53 -2.92 2.91 11.29
N ILE A 54 -3.94 2.11 10.96
CA ILE A 54 -4.74 2.29 9.75
C ILE A 54 -5.56 3.58 9.84
N ILE A 55 -6.20 3.84 10.97
CA ILE A 55 -6.96 5.09 11.21
C ILE A 55 -6.02 6.30 11.08
N GLY A 56 -4.86 6.25 11.72
CA GLY A 56 -3.83 7.29 11.66
C GLY A 56 -3.31 7.51 10.24
N GLY A 57 -3.12 6.45 9.46
CA GLY A 57 -2.74 6.54 8.06
C GLY A 57 -3.82 7.20 7.21
N ILE A 58 -5.10 6.83 7.37
CA ILE A 58 -6.20 7.46 6.63
C ILE A 58 -6.29 8.95 6.98
N LEU A 59 -6.27 9.30 8.27
CA LEU A 59 -6.31 10.69 8.70
C LEU A 59 -5.08 11.49 8.22
N GLY A 60 -3.89 10.93 8.36
CA GLY A 60 -2.65 11.55 7.88
C GLY A 60 -2.65 11.76 6.37
N SER A 61 -3.13 10.79 5.60
CA SER A 61 -3.24 10.88 4.14
C SER A 61 -4.14 12.03 3.71
N ARG A 62 -5.24 12.24 4.43
CA ARG A 62 -6.20 13.31 4.16
C ARG A 62 -5.66 14.67 4.58
N MET A 63 -5.11 14.77 5.79
CA MET A 63 -4.53 16.02 6.29
C MET A 63 -3.39 16.49 5.40
N PHE A 64 -2.47 15.59 5.02
CA PHE A 64 -1.36 15.95 4.15
C PHE A 64 -1.82 16.38 2.76
N TRP A 65 -2.82 15.69 2.18
CA TRP A 65 -3.45 16.11 0.93
C TRP A 65 -3.99 17.54 1.01
N ILE A 66 -4.72 17.87 2.08
CA ILE A 66 -5.30 19.21 2.27
C ILE A 66 -4.21 20.28 2.39
N LEU A 67 -3.10 19.98 3.07
CA LEU A 67 -2.00 20.92 3.29
C LEU A 67 -1.18 21.19 2.03
N VAL A 68 -1.00 20.19 1.17
CA VAL A 68 -0.12 20.27 -0.01
C VAL A 68 -0.90 20.57 -1.29
N SER A 69 -2.19 20.25 -1.34
CA SER A 69 -2.99 20.49 -2.54
C SER A 69 -3.11 21.99 -2.83
N PRO A 70 -2.98 22.42 -4.10
CA PRO A 70 -3.11 23.83 -4.51
C PRO A 70 -4.45 24.51 -4.14
N GLY A 71 -5.42 23.76 -3.62
CA GLY A 71 -6.76 24.21 -3.24
C GLY A 71 -7.02 24.23 -1.73
N ALA A 72 -6.02 24.44 -0.87
CA ALA A 72 -6.21 24.51 0.58
C ALA A 72 -7.35 25.49 0.99
N ASP A 73 -7.48 26.62 0.29
CA ASP A 73 -8.56 27.61 0.47
C ASP A 73 -9.98 27.06 0.26
N TYR A 74 -10.14 26.03 -0.59
CA TYR A 74 -11.41 25.37 -0.81
C TYR A 74 -11.92 24.68 0.46
N TYR A 75 -11.02 24.05 1.22
CA TYR A 75 -11.35 23.33 2.45
C TYR A 75 -11.70 24.28 3.60
N PHE A 76 -11.08 25.47 3.65
CA PHE A 76 -11.48 26.50 4.62
C PHE A 76 -12.89 27.02 4.36
N LYS A 77 -13.30 27.12 3.09
CA LYS A 77 -14.66 27.55 2.70
C LYS A 77 -15.69 26.43 2.86
N ASN A 78 -15.28 25.16 2.82
CA ASN A 78 -16.14 24.01 2.87
C ASN A 78 -15.60 22.93 3.84
N PRO A 79 -15.63 23.20 5.16
CA PRO A 79 -14.99 22.34 6.16
C PRO A 79 -15.53 20.91 6.21
N GLN A 80 -16.77 20.69 5.77
CA GLN A 80 -17.36 19.35 5.66
C GLN A 80 -16.57 18.41 4.72
N HIS A 81 -15.87 18.96 3.72
CA HIS A 81 -15.06 18.15 2.80
C HIS A 81 -13.73 17.72 3.41
N ILE A 82 -13.30 18.28 4.54
CA ILE A 82 -12.04 17.88 5.20
C ILE A 82 -12.09 16.39 5.56
N LEU A 83 -13.21 15.91 6.09
CA LEU A 83 -13.39 14.52 6.51
C LEU A 83 -13.96 13.60 5.43
N ALA A 84 -14.29 14.13 4.26
CA ALA A 84 -14.89 13.40 3.16
C ALA A 84 -13.87 12.53 2.41
N VAL A 85 -13.36 11.49 3.09
CA VAL A 85 -12.37 10.54 2.54
C VAL A 85 -12.91 9.74 1.35
N TRP A 86 -14.23 9.64 1.21
CA TRP A 86 -14.91 8.97 0.10
C TRP A 86 -14.87 9.78 -1.22
N GLU A 87 -14.55 11.08 -1.16
CA GLU A 87 -14.41 11.93 -2.36
C GLU A 87 -13.05 11.75 -3.04
N GLY A 88 -12.18 10.88 -2.52
CA GLY A 88 -10.79 10.77 -2.96
C GLY A 88 -9.91 11.85 -2.34
N GLY A 89 -8.75 12.13 -2.94
CA GLY A 89 -7.78 13.10 -2.41
C GLY A 89 -7.09 12.62 -1.14
N LEU A 90 -6.35 11.51 -1.26
CA LEU A 90 -5.54 10.92 -0.21
C LEU A 90 -4.10 10.87 -0.70
N SER A 91 -3.17 11.47 0.07
CA SER A 91 -1.74 11.40 -0.24
C SER A 91 -1.11 10.15 0.35
N PHE A 92 -0.29 9.47 -0.43
CA PHE A 92 0.47 8.31 0.02
C PHE A 92 1.48 8.70 1.11
N GLU A 93 2.17 9.82 0.92
CA GLU A 93 3.15 10.38 1.86
C GLU A 93 2.49 10.68 3.21
N GLY A 94 1.30 11.28 3.18
CA GLY A 94 0.51 11.51 4.38
C GLY A 94 0.08 10.22 5.08
N ALA A 95 -0.24 9.17 4.32
CA ALA A 95 -0.58 7.86 4.89
C ALA A 95 0.60 7.24 5.64
N VAL A 96 1.80 7.32 5.06
CA VAL A 96 3.03 6.81 5.67
C VAL A 96 3.37 7.59 6.94
N ILE A 97 3.35 8.93 6.89
CA ILE A 97 3.67 9.77 8.04
C ILE A 97 2.65 9.56 9.17
N GLY A 98 1.34 9.64 8.86
CA GLY A 98 0.28 9.45 9.84
C GLY A 98 0.30 8.03 10.44
N GLY A 99 0.51 7.02 9.60
CA GLY A 99 0.64 5.63 10.04
C GLY A 99 1.81 5.43 11.00
N ILE A 100 3.01 5.93 10.67
CA ILE A 100 4.19 5.82 11.54
C ILE A 100 3.96 6.53 12.88
N ILE A 101 3.45 7.76 12.86
CA ILE A 101 3.18 8.53 14.08
C ILE A 101 2.24 7.74 14.99
N THR A 102 1.10 7.29 14.44
CA THR A 102 0.13 6.55 15.24
C THR A 102 0.64 5.19 15.68
N ALA A 103 1.42 4.48 14.86
CA ALA A 103 2.05 3.22 15.26
C ALA A 103 3.01 3.41 16.44
N VAL A 104 3.80 4.49 16.47
CA VAL A 104 4.70 4.80 17.60
C VAL A 104 3.91 5.06 18.87
N PHE A 105 2.85 5.87 18.80
CA PHE A 105 2.03 6.17 19.97
C PHE A 105 1.24 4.94 20.46
N ALA A 106 0.65 4.18 19.54
CA ALA A 106 -0.07 2.95 19.86
C ALA A 106 0.87 1.89 20.45
N ALA A 107 2.06 1.69 19.88
CA ALA A 107 3.05 0.77 20.42
C ALA A 107 3.42 1.12 21.88
N ARG A 108 3.60 2.41 22.19
CA ARG A 108 3.84 2.86 23.57
C ARG A 108 2.64 2.62 24.48
N HIS A 109 1.43 2.90 24.01
CA HIS A 109 0.20 2.71 24.79
C HIS A 109 -0.04 1.24 25.14
N TYR A 110 0.13 0.34 24.16
CA TYR A 110 -0.03 -1.11 24.31
C TYR A 110 1.24 -1.81 24.82
N LYS A 111 2.28 -1.05 25.22
CA LYS A 111 3.56 -1.57 25.75
C LYS A 111 4.26 -2.57 24.83
N LEU A 112 4.11 -2.39 23.52
CA LEU A 112 4.75 -3.19 22.50
C LEU A 112 6.16 -2.68 22.22
N SER A 113 7.10 -3.60 21.98
CA SER A 113 8.41 -3.23 21.46
C SER A 113 8.28 -2.75 20.02
N PHE A 114 8.66 -1.51 19.77
CA PHE A 114 8.58 -0.90 18.45
C PHE A 114 9.37 -1.68 17.38
N PHE A 115 10.56 -2.20 17.72
CA PHE A 115 11.35 -2.99 16.79
C PHE A 115 10.71 -4.34 16.44
N LYS A 116 10.05 -4.98 17.40
CA LYS A 116 9.28 -6.21 17.13
C LYS A 116 8.09 -5.93 16.22
N LEU A 117 7.43 -4.79 16.44
CA LEU A 117 6.34 -4.33 15.59
C LEU A 117 6.82 -4.10 14.15
N LEU A 118 7.97 -3.45 13.96
CA LEU A 118 8.57 -3.25 12.64
C LEU A 118 8.94 -4.57 11.96
N ASP A 119 9.58 -5.49 12.68
CA ASP A 119 9.94 -6.81 12.14
C ASP A 119 8.70 -7.62 11.73
N SER A 120 7.60 -7.47 12.46
CA SER A 120 6.31 -8.10 12.11
C SER A 120 5.60 -7.41 10.95
N ALA A 121 5.73 -6.08 10.84
CA ALA A 121 5.06 -5.27 9.82
C ALA A 121 5.75 -5.34 8.45
N THR A 122 7.07 -5.51 8.38
CA THR A 122 7.80 -5.45 7.10
C THR A 122 7.46 -6.55 6.08
N PRO A 123 7.29 -7.84 6.47
CA PRO A 123 6.76 -8.85 5.55
C PRO A 123 5.35 -8.47 5.06
N ALA A 124 4.51 -7.95 5.94
CA ALA A 124 3.15 -7.51 5.61
C ALA A 124 3.11 -6.33 4.62
N VAL A 125 4.00 -5.35 4.81
CA VAL A 125 4.16 -4.22 3.87
C VAL A 125 4.62 -4.74 2.50
N SER A 126 5.54 -5.70 2.47
CA SER A 126 6.08 -6.26 1.22
C SER A 126 5.00 -6.97 0.39
N ILE A 127 4.22 -7.86 1.01
CA ILE A 127 3.13 -8.56 0.31
C ILE A 127 1.98 -7.61 -0.03
N GLY A 128 1.64 -6.69 0.88
CA GLY A 128 0.61 -5.67 0.67
C GLY A 128 0.97 -4.72 -0.47
N TYR A 129 2.23 -4.32 -0.60
CA TYR A 129 2.72 -3.54 -1.74
C TYR A 129 2.56 -4.31 -3.06
N GLY A 130 2.94 -5.60 -3.05
CA GLY A 130 2.78 -6.48 -4.21
C GLY A 130 1.33 -6.55 -4.70
N ILE A 131 0.40 -6.84 -3.79
CA ILE A 131 -1.04 -6.89 -4.09
C ILE A 131 -1.56 -5.50 -4.49
N GLY A 132 -1.18 -4.45 -3.76
CA GLY A 132 -1.62 -3.07 -3.99
C GLY A 132 -1.22 -2.54 -5.36
N LYS A 133 -0.11 -3.00 -5.96
CA LYS A 133 0.26 -2.62 -7.32
C LYS A 133 -0.72 -3.14 -8.38
N PHE A 134 -1.49 -4.19 -8.10
CA PHE A 134 -2.61 -4.57 -8.96
C PHE A 134 -3.72 -3.51 -8.93
N ALA A 135 -3.94 -2.81 -7.81
CA ALA A 135 -4.89 -1.70 -7.76
C ALA A 135 -4.51 -0.62 -8.78
N CYS A 136 -3.23 -0.24 -8.82
CA CYS A 136 -2.69 0.70 -9.81
C CYS A 136 -2.81 0.15 -11.24
N PHE A 137 -2.51 -1.15 -11.43
CA PHE A 137 -2.61 -1.81 -12.72
C PHE A 137 -4.04 -1.80 -13.26
N PHE A 138 -5.07 -2.11 -12.47
CA PHE A 138 -6.46 -2.08 -12.94
C PHE A 138 -7.02 -0.67 -13.10
N ASN A 139 -6.55 0.28 -12.28
CA ASN A 139 -6.96 1.68 -12.35
C ASN A 139 -6.26 2.45 -13.48
N GLY A 140 -5.12 1.96 -13.94
CA GLY A 140 -4.29 2.55 -15.00
C GLY A 140 -3.46 3.75 -14.60
N CYS A 141 -3.23 3.94 -13.30
CA CYS A 141 -2.26 4.91 -12.79
C CYS A 141 -0.88 4.25 -12.59
N CYS A 142 0.15 5.07 -12.38
CA CYS A 142 1.53 4.63 -12.11
C CYS A 142 2.11 3.70 -13.18
N HIS A 143 1.72 3.90 -14.45
CA HIS A 143 2.25 3.14 -15.58
C HIS A 143 3.67 3.57 -15.94
N GLY A 144 4.37 2.72 -16.70
CA GLY A 144 5.68 3.05 -17.22
C GLY A 144 5.64 3.99 -18.43
N ILE A 145 6.79 4.10 -19.07
CA ILE A 145 6.96 4.88 -20.30
C ILE A 145 6.29 4.21 -21.49
N VAL A 146 6.03 4.99 -22.55
CA VAL A 146 5.66 4.45 -23.86
C VAL A 146 6.85 3.66 -24.41
N VAL A 147 6.61 2.41 -24.79
CA VAL A 147 7.64 1.57 -25.39
C VAL A 147 7.71 1.84 -26.90
N PRO A 148 8.91 1.80 -27.51
CA PRO A 148 9.04 1.95 -28.95
C PRO A 148 8.43 0.77 -29.71
N GLU A 149 8.07 0.97 -30.98
CA GLU A 149 7.37 -0.03 -31.80
C GLU A 149 8.12 -1.37 -31.96
N TRP A 150 9.45 -1.35 -31.88
CA TRP A 150 10.26 -2.57 -31.95
C TRP A 150 10.24 -3.38 -30.64
N TRP A 151 9.87 -2.78 -29.50
CA TRP A 151 9.92 -3.43 -28.18
C TRP A 151 9.11 -4.73 -28.10
N PRO A 152 7.82 -4.78 -28.55
CA PRO A 152 7.00 -5.99 -28.41
C PRO A 152 7.56 -7.22 -29.14
N HIS A 153 8.39 -7.00 -30.17
CA HIS A 153 9.04 -8.08 -30.91
C HIS A 153 10.15 -8.78 -30.10
N PHE A 154 10.78 -8.08 -29.16
CA PHE A 154 11.83 -8.62 -28.28
C PHE A 154 11.31 -8.98 -26.90
N PHE A 155 10.41 -8.14 -26.36
CA PHE A 155 9.79 -8.31 -25.05
C PHE A 155 8.29 -8.11 -25.17
N PRO A 156 7.49 -9.19 -25.21
CA PRO A 156 6.04 -9.11 -25.39
C PRO A 156 5.31 -8.55 -24.16
N PHE A 157 6.04 -8.21 -23.10
CA PHE A 157 5.48 -7.74 -21.83
C PHE A 157 5.19 -6.23 -21.91
N ILE A 158 4.00 -5.90 -22.44
CA ILE A 158 3.48 -4.54 -22.56
C ILE A 158 2.07 -4.44 -21.95
N ASN A 159 1.64 -3.24 -21.60
CA ASN A 159 0.28 -2.95 -21.19
C ASN A 159 -0.32 -1.87 -22.09
N VAL A 160 -1.58 -2.05 -22.49
CA VAL A 160 -2.35 -1.06 -23.26
C VAL A 160 -3.67 -0.82 -22.52
N PHE A 161 -3.86 0.42 -22.06
CA PHE A 161 -5.11 0.83 -21.42
C PHE A 161 -6.08 1.33 -22.48
N THR A 162 -7.25 0.71 -22.58
CA THR A 162 -8.28 1.03 -23.58
C THR A 162 -9.56 1.57 -22.97
N ASP A 163 -9.81 1.33 -21.67
CA ASP A 163 -11.03 1.76 -21.00
C ASP A 163 -10.93 3.26 -20.65
N PRO A 164 -11.85 4.12 -21.12
CA PRO A 164 -11.82 5.56 -20.84
C PRO A 164 -12.08 5.91 -19.37
N ARG A 165 -12.57 4.96 -18.57
CA ARG A 165 -12.76 5.12 -17.12
C ARG A 165 -11.48 4.88 -16.32
N SER A 166 -10.41 4.47 -17.00
CA SER A 166 -9.06 4.37 -16.45
C SER A 166 -8.50 5.76 -16.14
N GLU A 167 -7.62 5.87 -15.16
CA GLU A 167 -6.85 7.08 -14.86
C GLU A 167 -5.57 7.21 -15.69
N CYS A 168 -5.44 6.39 -16.74
CA CYS A 168 -4.33 6.46 -17.67
C CYS A 168 -4.51 7.63 -18.66
N GLU A 169 -3.58 8.56 -18.67
CA GLU A 169 -3.55 9.67 -19.64
C GLU A 169 -3.14 9.22 -21.05
N LEU A 170 -2.45 8.09 -21.15
CA LEU A 170 -1.86 7.54 -22.38
C LEU A 170 -2.68 6.37 -22.93
N LEU A 171 -3.98 6.54 -23.09
CA LEU A 171 -4.87 5.51 -23.64
C LEU A 171 -4.42 5.06 -25.04
N ASN A 172 -4.62 3.76 -25.31
CA ASN A 172 -4.29 3.07 -26.56
C ASN A 172 -2.79 3.07 -26.93
N LYS A 173 -1.89 3.48 -26.03
CA LYS A 173 -0.44 3.37 -26.23
C LYS A 173 0.12 2.12 -25.56
N ALA A 174 1.15 1.53 -26.17
CA ALA A 174 1.92 0.45 -25.58
C ALA A 174 2.83 1.01 -24.48
N LEU A 175 2.61 0.58 -23.24
CA LEU A 175 3.30 1.08 -22.07
C LEU A 175 4.08 -0.05 -21.39
N TYR A 176 5.20 0.31 -20.80
CA TYR A 176 5.97 -0.59 -19.97
C TYR A 176 5.18 -0.90 -18.68
N PRO A 177 4.97 -2.17 -18.31
CA PRO A 177 4.10 -2.56 -17.20
C PRO A 177 4.81 -2.47 -15.85
N THR A 178 5.30 -1.27 -15.50
CA THR A 178 6.03 -1.00 -14.26
C THR A 178 5.25 -1.43 -13.01
N GLN A 179 3.91 -1.38 -13.03
CA GLN A 179 3.09 -1.84 -11.90
C GLN A 179 3.32 -3.32 -11.59
N LEU A 180 3.33 -4.18 -12.62
CA LEU A 180 3.51 -5.62 -12.44
C LEU A 180 4.93 -5.96 -11.98
N LEU A 181 5.93 -5.23 -12.48
CA LEU A 181 7.31 -5.41 -12.05
C LEU A 181 7.51 -4.96 -10.60
N ASN A 182 6.91 -3.83 -10.21
CA ASN A 182 6.89 -3.41 -8.81
C ASN A 182 6.14 -4.41 -7.93
N ALA A 183 5.06 -5.03 -8.44
CA ALA A 183 4.34 -6.07 -7.72
C ALA A 183 5.25 -7.29 -7.44
N LEU A 184 5.98 -7.73 -8.47
CA LEU A 184 6.98 -8.79 -8.35
C LEU A 184 8.08 -8.43 -7.36
N GLY A 185 8.60 -7.19 -7.37
CA GLY A 185 9.59 -6.72 -6.40
C GLY A 185 9.09 -6.82 -4.95
N GLY A 186 7.84 -6.42 -4.70
CA GLY A 186 7.21 -6.59 -3.38
C GLY A 186 7.10 -8.04 -2.94
N TRP A 187 6.71 -8.94 -3.85
CA TRP A 187 6.63 -10.38 -3.56
C TRP A 187 7.98 -11.03 -3.37
N ILE A 188 8.98 -10.69 -4.18
CA ILE A 188 10.36 -11.16 -4.01
C ILE A 188 10.86 -10.76 -2.63
N THR A 189 10.66 -9.49 -2.25
CA THR A 189 11.01 -9.00 -0.92
C THR A 189 10.33 -9.82 0.18
N PHE A 190 9.02 -10.05 0.06
CA PHE A 190 8.27 -10.87 1.00
C PHE A 190 8.85 -12.29 1.14
N PHE A 191 9.09 -12.99 0.02
CA PHE A 191 9.60 -14.36 0.04
C PHE A 191 11.03 -14.45 0.57
N VAL A 192 11.88 -13.47 0.27
CA VAL A 192 13.23 -13.37 0.83
C VAL A 192 13.15 -13.21 2.35
N LEU A 193 12.40 -12.23 2.84
CA LEU A 193 12.24 -12.02 4.28
C LEU A 193 11.68 -13.26 4.97
N PHE A 194 10.61 -13.85 4.42
CA PHE A 194 9.99 -15.04 4.95
C PHE A 194 10.96 -16.23 5.04
N TYR A 195 11.77 -16.44 4.00
CA TYR A 195 12.77 -17.49 3.97
C TYR A 195 13.79 -17.32 5.10
N PHE A 196 14.28 -16.10 5.32
CA PHE A 196 15.24 -15.82 6.39
C PHE A 196 14.63 -15.98 7.78
N ILE A 197 13.40 -15.50 7.98
CA ILE A 197 12.65 -15.64 9.24
C ILE A 197 12.45 -17.12 9.57
N ARG A 198 11.98 -17.92 8.60
CA ARG A 198 11.78 -19.37 8.81
C ARG A 198 13.06 -20.15 9.11
N LYS A 199 14.21 -19.67 8.62
CA LYS A 199 15.51 -20.29 8.93
C LYS A 199 16.07 -19.88 10.29
N GLY A 200 15.34 -19.08 11.09
CA GLY A 200 15.81 -18.61 12.38
C GLY A 200 17.04 -17.70 12.27
N LYS A 201 17.20 -17.03 11.12
CA LYS A 201 18.33 -16.12 10.87
C LYS A 201 18.18 -14.71 11.48
N PRO A 202 17.00 -14.20 11.86
CA PRO A 202 16.90 -12.96 12.63
C PRO A 202 17.73 -13.06 13.92
N ARG A 203 18.58 -12.08 14.20
CA ARG A 203 19.57 -12.13 15.30
C ARG A 203 19.22 -11.21 16.46
N TYR A 204 18.46 -10.16 16.18
CA TYR A 204 18.08 -9.11 17.11
C TYR A 204 16.77 -8.47 16.62
N HIS A 205 16.05 -7.78 17.51
CA HIS A 205 14.83 -7.06 17.15
C HIS A 205 15.16 -5.87 16.24
N GLY A 206 14.49 -5.77 15.10
CA GLY A 206 14.77 -4.82 14.03
C GLY A 206 15.58 -5.42 12.87
N HIS A 207 16.04 -6.67 12.98
CA HIS A 207 16.87 -7.27 11.92
C HIS A 207 16.08 -7.49 10.63
N VAL A 208 14.81 -7.89 10.74
CA VAL A 208 13.94 -8.10 9.56
C VAL A 208 13.67 -6.76 8.88
N PHE A 209 13.41 -5.70 9.65
CA PHE A 209 13.23 -4.36 9.13
C PHE A 209 14.47 -3.83 8.38
N VAL A 210 15.67 -4.08 8.92
CA VAL A 210 16.93 -3.71 8.24
C VAL A 210 17.06 -4.48 6.93
N MET A 211 16.82 -5.80 6.94
CA MET A 211 16.84 -6.62 5.72
C MET A 211 15.83 -6.11 4.67
N PHE A 212 14.62 -5.77 5.10
CA PHE A 212 13.59 -5.19 4.25
C PHE A 212 14.10 -3.92 3.55
N SER A 213 14.74 -3.02 4.31
CA SER A 213 15.25 -1.75 3.78
C SER A 213 16.30 -1.96 2.68
N PHE A 214 17.12 -3.01 2.76
CA PHE A 214 18.11 -3.34 1.73
C PHE A 214 17.50 -4.04 0.49
N VAL A 215 16.51 -4.91 0.68
CA VAL A 215 15.93 -5.70 -0.43
C VAL A 215 14.86 -4.92 -1.20
N PHE A 216 14.16 -4.01 -0.52
CA PHE A 216 13.06 -3.23 -1.09
C PHE A 216 13.53 -1.94 -1.80
N SER A 217 14.77 -1.51 -1.56
CA SER A 217 15.39 -0.37 -2.25
C SER A 217 15.81 -0.72 -3.67
#